data_AF-A0A351ANL5-F1
#
_entry.id   AF-A0A351ANL5-F1
#
_cell.length_a   1.000
_cell.length_b   1.000
_cell.length_c   1.000
_cell.angle_alpha   90.00
_cell.angle_beta   90.00
_cell.angle_gamma   90.00
#
_symmetry.space_group_name_H-M   'P 1'
#
loop_
_entity.id
_entity.type
_entity.pdbx_description
1 polymer ?
#
loop_
_entity_poly.entity_id
_entity_poly.type
_entity_poly.pdbx_seq_one_letter_code
_entity_poly.pdbx_strand_id
1 'polypeptide(L)'
;GFDATTLNTLFVDKNLKHHGLIQAFSRTNRILNSVKTFGNIVCFRDLQQATDDAIALFGDKDASSIVVLKDFLSYYDGYDTEKGKHCYGYKELVEQLQSEFPDGLPVVGEEAERRFVALFGSLLKSINILSTFDQFEGKKIITDRQLQDYQSNYLDLQEKWRHRKSGDKENINDDLVFETELIRQVEVNIDYILLLVQKYHDGNCTNKEILVSISKAIGSSIQLRSKKELIENFIGSVNADTDVEKSWKDFVQRQRDEDLEEIIESEHLKPQETEKFIESCFRDGQVRTTGTDIDKILPPMSRFGGSRQEKKKSVIEKLQAFFERYFGL
;
A
#
# COMPACT_ATOMS: atom_id res chain seq x y z
N GLY A 1 14.85 5.26 29.45
CA GLY A 1 13.65 5.93 28.92
C GLY A 1 13.72 6.19 27.43
N PHE A 2 14.42 5.36 26.65
CA PHE A 2 14.45 5.48 25.19
C PHE A 2 13.08 5.12 24.60
N ASP A 3 12.59 5.91 23.65
CA ASP A 3 11.26 5.78 23.07
C ASP A 3 11.32 6.03 21.56
N ALA A 4 10.92 5.04 20.77
CA ALA A 4 10.91 5.13 19.31
C ALA A 4 9.68 4.37 18.76
N THR A 5 8.83 5.05 18.01
CA THR A 5 7.61 4.45 17.44
C THR A 5 7.92 3.44 16.34
N THR A 6 9.04 3.63 15.61
CA THR A 6 9.50 2.75 14.53
C THR A 6 10.23 1.50 15.00
N LEU A 7 10.66 1.43 16.27
CA LEU A 7 11.32 0.24 16.80
C LEU A 7 10.27 -0.86 17.04
N ASN A 8 10.40 -1.98 16.32
CA ASN A 8 9.48 -3.12 16.44
C ASN A 8 10.13 -4.38 17.03
N THR A 9 11.45 -4.55 16.94
CA THR A 9 12.12 -5.82 17.25
C THR A 9 13.19 -5.65 18.31
N LEU A 10 13.21 -6.54 19.30
CA LEU A 10 14.22 -6.61 20.34
C LEU A 10 14.82 -8.01 20.39
N PHE A 11 16.13 -8.08 20.12
CA PHE A 11 16.93 -9.30 20.29
C PHE A 11 17.50 -9.34 21.71
N VAL A 12 17.31 -10.45 22.42
CA VAL A 12 17.62 -10.58 23.84
C VAL A 12 18.50 -11.81 24.10
N ASP A 13 19.77 -11.56 24.45
CA ASP A 13 20.66 -12.55 25.06
C ASP A 13 21.02 -12.12 26.50
N LYS A 14 19.98 -11.92 27.33
CA LYS A 14 20.13 -11.46 28.72
C LYS A 14 19.08 -12.07 29.62
N ASN A 15 19.47 -12.38 30.86
CA ASN A 15 18.55 -12.86 31.90
C ASN A 15 17.71 -11.71 32.46
N LEU A 16 16.66 -11.32 31.72
CA LEU A 16 15.69 -10.31 32.17
C LEU A 16 14.70 -10.94 33.16
N LYS A 17 14.26 -10.16 34.16
CA LYS A 17 13.33 -10.62 35.21
C LYS A 17 12.35 -9.53 35.61
N HIS A 18 11.12 -9.94 35.97
CA HIS A 18 10.07 -9.10 36.55
C HIS A 18 9.86 -7.77 35.78
N HIS A 19 9.82 -6.64 36.48
CA HIS A 19 9.59 -5.32 35.89
C HIS A 19 10.65 -4.94 34.84
N GLY A 20 11.89 -5.40 34.97
CA GLY A 20 12.95 -5.13 33.99
C GLY A 20 12.69 -5.82 32.65
N LEU A 21 12.06 -6.99 32.67
CA LEU A 21 11.62 -7.70 31.47
C LEU A 21 10.49 -6.93 30.77
N ILE A 22 9.45 -6.56 31.51
CA ILE A 22 8.32 -5.77 30.98
C ILE A 22 8.80 -4.44 30.40
N GLN A 23 9.69 -3.73 31.09
CA GLN A 23 10.23 -2.44 30.62
C GLN A 23 11.10 -2.57 29.37
N ALA A 24 11.79 -3.69 29.19
CA ALA A 24 12.57 -3.97 28.00
C ALA A 24 11.64 -4.30 26.82
N PHE A 25 10.66 -5.18 27.02
CA PHE A 25 9.70 -5.57 25.98
C PHE A 25 8.82 -4.39 25.57
N SER A 26 8.42 -3.54 26.51
CA SER A 26 7.64 -2.32 26.23
C SER A 26 8.35 -1.27 25.36
N ARG A 27 9.63 -1.50 24.98
CA ARG A 27 10.31 -0.63 24.01
C ARG A 27 9.87 -0.87 22.58
N THR A 28 9.27 -2.03 22.28
CA THR A 28 8.90 -2.43 20.92
C THR A 28 7.42 -2.20 20.61
N ASN A 29 6.54 -2.12 21.62
CA ASN A 29 5.08 -2.11 21.44
C ASN A 29 4.44 -0.71 21.30
N ARG A 30 5.23 0.33 20.98
CA ARG A 30 4.69 1.67 20.69
C ARG A 30 3.85 1.64 19.42
N ILE A 31 2.62 2.15 19.50
CA ILE A 31 1.68 2.21 18.37
C ILE A 31 2.26 3.15 17.30
N LEU A 32 2.26 2.69 16.05
CA LEU A 32 2.68 3.47 14.89
C LEU A 32 1.55 3.55 13.86
N ASN A 33 1.15 2.40 13.32
CA ASN A 33 0.21 2.28 12.21
C ASN A 33 -0.40 0.85 12.14
N SER A 34 -1.29 0.57 11.19
CA SER A 34 -1.98 -0.73 11.04
C SER A 34 -1.05 -1.89 10.67
N VAL A 35 0.15 -1.59 10.18
CA VAL A 35 1.21 -2.58 9.92
C VAL A 35 1.84 -3.05 11.24
N LYS A 36 2.19 -2.11 12.12
CA LYS A 36 2.84 -2.41 13.39
C LYS A 36 1.81 -2.65 14.50
N THR A 37 1.24 -3.84 14.52
CA THR A 37 0.24 -4.26 15.51
C THR A 37 0.85 -4.82 16.81
N PHE A 38 2.10 -5.26 16.79
CA PHE A 38 2.81 -5.84 17.94
C PHE A 38 4.32 -5.58 17.88
N GLY A 39 5.02 -5.96 18.94
CA GLY A 39 6.48 -5.93 19.02
C GLY A 39 7.06 -7.34 19.03
N ASN A 40 8.10 -7.56 18.24
CA ASN A 40 8.81 -8.83 18.13
C ASN A 40 9.89 -8.92 19.20
N ILE A 41 9.84 -9.96 20.03
CA ILE A 41 10.87 -10.25 21.02
C ILE A 41 11.52 -11.57 20.66
N VAL A 42 12.81 -11.53 20.30
CA VAL A 42 13.58 -12.70 19.91
C VAL A 42 14.58 -13.02 21.01
N CYS A 43 14.30 -14.08 21.78
CA CYS A 43 15.11 -14.49 22.93
C CYS A 43 16.07 -15.62 22.54
N PHE A 44 17.36 -15.47 22.85
CA PHE A 44 18.37 -16.52 22.71
C PHE A 44 18.53 -17.37 23.97
N ARG A 45 17.73 -17.07 25.01
CA ARG A 45 17.62 -17.82 26.26
C ARG A 45 16.17 -18.11 26.54
N ASP A 46 15.91 -19.19 27.26
CA ASP A 46 14.56 -19.47 27.74
C ASP A 46 14.15 -18.42 28.79
N LEU A 47 13.29 -17.51 28.35
CA LEU A 47 12.67 -16.46 29.17
C LEU A 47 11.16 -16.66 29.29
N GLN A 48 10.61 -17.81 28.89
CA GLN A 48 9.17 -18.05 28.87
C GLN A 48 8.58 -17.97 30.28
N GLN A 49 9.09 -18.78 31.20
CA GLN A 49 8.64 -18.77 32.60
C GLN A 49 8.80 -17.38 33.24
N ALA A 50 9.91 -16.69 32.98
CA ALA A 50 10.16 -15.36 33.52
C ALA A 50 9.18 -14.30 32.97
N THR A 51 8.69 -14.51 31.74
CA THR A 51 7.68 -13.67 31.10
C THR A 51 6.31 -13.93 31.71
N ASP A 52 5.92 -15.21 31.85
CA ASP A 52 4.66 -15.62 32.48
C ASP A 52 4.58 -15.12 33.93
N ASP A 53 5.66 -15.29 34.70
CA ASP A 53 5.77 -14.81 36.08
C ASP A 53 5.65 -13.27 36.15
N ALA A 54 6.25 -12.56 35.19
CA ALA A 54 6.17 -11.11 35.14
C ALA A 54 4.76 -10.65 34.79
N ILE A 55 4.09 -11.27 33.81
CA ILE A 55 2.72 -10.92 33.44
C ILE A 55 1.76 -11.22 34.59
N ALA A 56 1.87 -12.38 35.24
CA ALA A 56 1.04 -12.74 36.39
C ALA A 56 1.22 -11.81 37.59
N LEU A 57 2.40 -11.18 37.74
CA LEU A 57 2.67 -10.21 38.80
C LEU A 57 2.05 -8.84 38.53
N PHE A 58 1.92 -8.44 37.26
CA PHE A 58 1.49 -7.09 36.85
C PHE A 58 0.11 -7.05 36.16
N GLY A 59 -0.52 -8.20 35.94
CA GLY A 59 -1.84 -8.36 35.34
C GLY A 59 -2.69 -9.42 36.04
N ASP A 60 -3.91 -9.62 35.55
CA ASP A 60 -4.76 -10.73 36.00
C ASP A 60 -4.22 -12.07 35.44
N LYS A 61 -4.51 -13.21 36.06
CA LYS A 61 -4.00 -14.51 35.55
C LYS A 61 -4.47 -14.81 34.13
N ASP A 62 -5.63 -14.28 33.77
CA ASP A 62 -6.22 -14.38 32.42
C ASP A 62 -5.65 -13.33 31.44
N ALA A 63 -4.77 -12.42 31.90
CA ALA A 63 -4.18 -11.37 31.06
C ALA A 63 -3.05 -11.88 30.15
N SER A 64 -2.47 -13.06 30.41
CA SER A 64 -1.40 -13.63 29.56
C SER A 64 -1.84 -13.80 28.11
N SER A 65 -3.09 -14.24 27.88
CA SER A 65 -3.68 -14.40 26.55
C SER A 65 -3.98 -13.08 25.82
N ILE A 66 -4.00 -11.96 26.55
CA ILE A 66 -4.25 -10.61 26.02
C ILE A 66 -2.93 -9.90 25.71
N VAL A 67 -1.87 -10.19 26.48
CA VAL A 67 -0.56 -9.51 26.38
C VAL A 67 0.38 -10.20 25.40
N VAL A 68 0.25 -11.52 25.21
CA VAL A 68 1.07 -12.31 24.30
C VAL A 68 0.22 -12.74 23.10
N LEU A 69 0.81 -12.68 21.90
CA LEU A 69 0.18 -13.24 20.71
C LEU A 69 -0.08 -14.73 20.88
N LYS A 70 -1.11 -15.23 20.21
CA LYS A 70 -1.36 -16.68 20.16
C LYS A 70 -0.30 -17.39 19.31
N ASP A 71 -0.30 -18.71 19.38
CA ASP A 71 0.62 -19.51 18.58
C ASP A 71 0.33 -19.44 17.08
N PHE A 72 1.27 -19.95 16.29
CA PHE A 72 1.15 -20.02 14.83
C PHE A 72 -0.13 -20.74 14.38
N LEU A 73 -0.48 -21.87 15.02
CA LEU A 73 -1.63 -22.68 14.63
C LEU A 73 -2.94 -21.93 14.84
N SER A 74 -3.06 -21.14 15.89
CA SER A 74 -4.23 -20.30 16.15
C SER A 74 -4.46 -19.31 15.00
N TYR A 75 -3.42 -18.63 14.51
CA TYR A 75 -3.57 -17.70 13.39
C TYR A 75 -3.70 -18.40 12.03
N TYR A 76 -3.15 -19.60 11.89
CA TYR A 76 -3.16 -20.35 10.64
C TYR A 76 -4.47 -21.11 10.42
N ASP A 77 -4.97 -21.82 11.45
CA ASP A 77 -6.14 -22.69 11.41
C ASP A 77 -7.40 -22.04 12.00
N GLY A 78 -7.27 -21.01 12.82
CA GLY A 78 -8.38 -20.32 13.49
C GLY A 78 -8.51 -20.69 14.96
N TYR A 79 -9.24 -19.87 15.72
CA TYR A 79 -9.47 -20.12 17.15
C TYR A 79 -10.76 -19.47 17.65
N ASP A 80 -11.36 -20.05 18.69
CA ASP A 80 -12.46 -19.41 19.42
C ASP A 80 -11.92 -18.60 20.59
N THR A 81 -12.43 -17.38 20.73
CA THR A 81 -12.18 -16.57 21.92
C THR A 81 -12.97 -17.11 23.11
N GLU A 82 -12.52 -16.81 24.32
CA GLU A 82 -13.22 -17.17 25.57
C GLU A 82 -14.66 -16.63 25.64
N LYS A 83 -14.97 -15.60 24.83
CA LYS A 83 -16.32 -15.02 24.69
C LYS A 83 -17.19 -15.72 23.63
N GLY A 84 -16.73 -16.85 23.08
CA GLY A 84 -17.45 -17.64 22.07
C GLY A 84 -17.46 -17.03 20.66
N LYS A 85 -16.66 -15.98 20.41
CA LYS A 85 -16.49 -15.43 19.06
C LYS A 85 -15.39 -16.20 18.33
N HIS A 86 -15.72 -16.77 17.18
CA HIS A 86 -14.78 -17.41 16.29
C HIS A 86 -13.90 -16.38 15.56
N CYS A 87 -12.59 -16.61 15.60
CA CYS A 87 -11.58 -15.86 14.87
C CYS A 87 -11.05 -16.73 13.73
N TYR A 88 -11.41 -16.36 12.50
CA TYR A 88 -11.03 -17.11 11.31
C TYR A 88 -9.52 -17.15 11.12
N GLY A 89 -9.00 -18.35 10.86
CA GLY A 89 -7.61 -18.60 10.51
C GLY A 89 -7.29 -18.21 9.07
N TYR A 90 -6.00 -18.10 8.75
CA TYR A 90 -5.55 -17.89 7.38
C TYR A 90 -6.14 -18.88 6.38
N LYS A 91 -6.20 -20.18 6.73
CA LYS A 91 -6.78 -21.21 5.86
C LYS A 91 -8.23 -20.91 5.49
N GLU A 92 -9.04 -20.65 6.51
CA GLU A 92 -10.47 -20.39 6.36
C GLU A 92 -10.72 -19.10 5.59
N LEU A 93 -9.91 -18.07 5.84
CA LEU A 93 -9.98 -16.81 5.08
C LEU A 93 -9.65 -17.00 3.61
N VAL A 94 -8.63 -17.80 3.28
CA VAL A 94 -8.28 -18.11 1.88
C VAL A 94 -9.38 -18.94 1.21
N GLU A 95 -9.92 -19.93 1.89
CA GLU A 95 -11.02 -20.78 1.38
C GLU A 95 -12.29 -19.96 1.13
N GLN A 96 -12.70 -19.11 2.08
CA GLN A 96 -13.82 -18.19 1.92
C GLN A 96 -13.58 -17.23 0.76
N LEU A 97 -12.36 -16.68 0.63
CA LEU A 97 -12.05 -15.74 -0.44
C LEU A 97 -12.15 -16.41 -1.82
N GLN A 98 -11.58 -17.60 -1.98
CA GLN A 98 -11.59 -18.32 -3.25
C GLN A 98 -12.97 -18.87 -3.62
N SER A 99 -13.79 -19.25 -2.63
CA SER A 99 -15.15 -19.75 -2.86
C SER A 99 -16.14 -18.62 -3.18
N GLU A 100 -16.10 -17.50 -2.44
CA GLU A 100 -17.00 -16.37 -2.64
C GLU A 100 -16.57 -15.50 -3.83
N PHE A 101 -15.25 -15.39 -4.07
CA PHE A 101 -14.66 -14.55 -5.10
C PHE A 101 -13.62 -15.32 -5.91
N PRO A 102 -14.04 -16.23 -6.82
CA PRO A 102 -13.11 -16.96 -7.67
C PRO A 102 -12.27 -16.05 -8.57
N ASP A 103 -11.04 -16.46 -8.84
CA ASP A 103 -10.09 -15.69 -9.66
C ASP A 103 -10.65 -15.34 -11.05
N GLY A 104 -10.40 -14.11 -11.48
CA GLY A 104 -10.76 -13.62 -12.82
C GLY A 104 -12.24 -13.23 -13.00
N LEU A 105 -13.07 -13.34 -11.97
CA LEU A 105 -14.43 -12.84 -11.98
C LEU A 105 -14.51 -11.44 -11.34
N PRO A 106 -15.29 -10.51 -11.91
CA PRO A 106 -15.47 -9.20 -11.32
C PRO A 106 -16.32 -9.30 -10.04
N VAL A 107 -15.93 -8.55 -9.01
CA VAL A 107 -16.75 -8.36 -7.80
C VAL A 107 -17.83 -7.34 -8.14
N VAL A 108 -19.08 -7.80 -8.27
CA VAL A 108 -20.21 -6.96 -8.70
C VAL A 108 -21.28 -6.89 -7.62
N GLY A 109 -21.69 -5.67 -7.28
CA GLY A 109 -22.77 -5.39 -6.34
C GLY A 109 -22.23 -4.90 -5.00
N GLU A 110 -22.89 -3.90 -4.41
CA GLU A 110 -22.30 -3.20 -3.26
C GLU A 110 -22.09 -4.09 -2.03
N GLU A 111 -22.99 -5.04 -1.77
CA GLU A 111 -22.84 -5.99 -0.67
C GLU A 111 -21.65 -6.94 -0.89
N ALA A 112 -21.49 -7.44 -2.12
CA ALA A 112 -20.37 -8.29 -2.51
C ALA A 112 -19.04 -7.52 -2.44
N GLU A 113 -19.02 -6.25 -2.87
CA GLU A 113 -17.85 -5.37 -2.77
C GLU A 113 -17.44 -5.11 -1.32
N ARG A 114 -18.41 -4.80 -0.44
CA ARG A 114 -18.13 -4.63 1.01
C ARG A 114 -17.62 -5.92 1.64
N ARG A 115 -18.24 -7.06 1.30
CA ARG A 115 -17.83 -8.39 1.76
C ARG A 115 -16.41 -8.72 1.32
N PHE A 116 -16.09 -8.48 0.05
CA PHE A 116 -14.75 -8.69 -0.50
C PHE A 116 -13.70 -7.84 0.24
N VAL A 117 -13.96 -6.55 0.41
CA VAL A 117 -13.02 -5.64 1.11
C VAL A 117 -12.79 -6.06 2.55
N ALA A 118 -13.83 -6.47 3.27
CA ALA A 118 -13.71 -6.96 4.65
C ALA A 118 -12.90 -8.27 4.73
N LEU A 119 -13.17 -9.21 3.82
CA LEU A 119 -12.51 -10.51 3.78
C LEU A 119 -11.04 -10.40 3.39
N PHE A 120 -10.75 -9.66 2.31
CA PHE A 120 -9.37 -9.43 1.86
C PHE A 120 -8.57 -8.61 2.88
N GLY A 121 -9.17 -7.59 3.50
CA GLY A 121 -8.53 -6.84 4.59
C GLY A 121 -8.18 -7.73 5.79
N SER A 122 -9.05 -8.68 6.14
CA SER A 122 -8.79 -9.66 7.20
C SER A 122 -7.66 -10.63 6.80
N LEU A 123 -7.62 -11.06 5.54
CA LEU A 123 -6.53 -11.87 5.00
C LEU A 123 -5.19 -11.12 5.05
N LEU A 124 -5.14 -9.85 4.66
CA LEU A 124 -3.93 -9.02 4.74
C LEU A 124 -3.40 -8.92 6.19
N LYS A 125 -4.29 -8.73 7.17
CA LYS A 125 -3.92 -8.71 8.59
C LYS A 125 -3.36 -10.07 9.04
N SER A 126 -4.01 -11.16 8.63
CA SER A 126 -3.56 -12.52 8.94
C SER A 126 -2.17 -12.79 8.34
N ILE A 127 -1.93 -12.43 7.08
CA ILE A 127 -0.61 -12.54 6.43
C ILE A 127 0.43 -11.69 7.16
N ASN A 128 0.09 -10.47 7.57
CA ASN A 128 1.02 -9.59 8.31
C ASN A 128 1.41 -10.15 9.68
N ILE A 129 0.49 -10.81 10.39
CA ILE A 129 0.81 -11.50 11.65
C ILE A 129 1.67 -12.74 11.36
N LEU A 130 1.23 -13.59 10.43
CA LEU A 130 1.89 -14.85 10.12
C LEU A 130 3.30 -14.68 9.54
N SER A 131 3.59 -13.57 8.86
CA SER A 131 4.94 -13.27 8.34
C SER A 131 6.01 -13.14 9.43
N THR A 132 5.60 -12.98 10.69
CA THR A 132 6.52 -12.92 11.84
C THR A 132 6.87 -14.29 12.42
N PHE A 133 6.18 -15.34 11.98
CA PHE A 133 6.46 -16.72 12.38
C PHE A 133 7.29 -17.42 11.29
N ASP A 134 8.47 -17.92 11.66
CA ASP A 134 9.33 -18.69 10.75
C ASP A 134 8.59 -19.87 10.08
N GLN A 135 7.62 -20.46 10.80
CA GLN A 135 6.82 -21.59 10.34
C GLN A 135 5.89 -21.29 9.16
N PHE A 136 5.64 -20.00 8.86
CA PHE A 136 4.77 -19.61 7.76
C PHE A 136 5.45 -19.73 6.39
N GLU A 137 6.79 -19.67 6.35
CA GLU A 137 7.54 -19.89 5.13
C GLU A 137 7.24 -21.28 4.55
N GLY A 138 6.93 -21.33 3.25
CA GLY A 138 6.53 -22.58 2.57
C GLY A 138 5.12 -23.09 2.90
N LYS A 139 4.33 -22.42 3.75
CA LYS A 139 2.95 -22.80 4.11
C LYS A 139 1.86 -21.86 3.56
N LYS A 140 2.23 -20.92 2.69
CA LYS A 140 1.26 -20.08 1.96
C LYS A 140 0.40 -20.96 1.04
N ILE A 141 -0.91 -20.84 1.18
CA ILE A 141 -1.90 -21.56 0.35
C ILE A 141 -2.21 -20.71 -0.88
N ILE A 142 -2.40 -19.41 -0.67
CA ILE A 142 -2.58 -18.46 -1.76
C ILE A 142 -1.26 -18.25 -2.48
N THR A 143 -1.29 -18.33 -3.82
CA THR A 143 -0.10 -18.03 -4.62
C THR A 143 0.13 -16.53 -4.71
N ASP A 144 1.37 -16.10 -4.97
CA ASP A 144 1.68 -14.67 -5.13
C ASP A 144 0.87 -14.04 -6.29
N ARG A 145 0.60 -14.81 -7.35
CA ARG A 145 -0.22 -14.37 -8.49
C ARG A 145 -1.68 -14.12 -8.08
N GLN A 146 -2.28 -15.04 -7.31
CA GLN A 146 -3.65 -14.85 -6.81
C GLN A 146 -3.73 -13.68 -5.85
N LEU A 147 -2.75 -13.54 -4.97
CA LEU A 147 -2.67 -12.41 -4.04
C LEU A 147 -2.60 -11.08 -4.80
N GLN A 148 -1.80 -11.00 -5.87
CA GLN A 148 -1.74 -9.83 -6.76
C GLN A 148 -3.07 -9.55 -7.46
N ASP A 149 -3.76 -10.57 -7.95
CA ASP A 149 -5.06 -10.42 -8.61
C ASP A 149 -6.11 -9.85 -7.65
N TYR A 150 -6.21 -10.39 -6.44
CA TYR A 150 -7.09 -9.85 -5.40
C TYR A 150 -6.69 -8.45 -4.94
N GLN A 151 -5.39 -8.19 -4.81
CA GLN A 151 -4.88 -6.86 -4.46
C GLN A 151 -5.23 -5.82 -5.53
N SER A 152 -5.19 -6.19 -6.81
CA SER A 152 -5.66 -5.33 -7.91
C SER A 152 -7.16 -5.01 -7.76
N ASN A 153 -8.00 -6.03 -7.60
CA ASN A 153 -9.44 -5.83 -7.41
C ASN A 153 -9.74 -4.94 -6.18
N TYR A 154 -8.98 -5.13 -5.09
CA TYR A 154 -9.14 -4.35 -3.87
C TYR A 154 -8.80 -2.86 -4.07
N LEU A 155 -7.74 -2.58 -4.83
CA LEU A 155 -7.35 -1.22 -5.17
C LEU A 155 -8.32 -0.56 -6.17
N ASP A 156 -8.85 -1.32 -7.15
CA ASP A 156 -9.88 -0.86 -8.07
C ASP A 156 -11.15 -0.45 -7.31
N LEU A 157 -11.56 -1.26 -6.33
CA LEU A 157 -12.68 -0.92 -5.46
C LEU A 157 -12.37 0.30 -4.60
N GLN A 158 -11.17 0.40 -4.02
CA GLN A 158 -10.79 1.59 -3.27
C GLN A 158 -10.95 2.87 -4.08
N GLU A 159 -10.46 2.88 -5.32
CA GLU A 159 -10.58 4.02 -6.23
C GLU A 159 -12.05 4.35 -6.53
N LYS A 160 -12.84 3.34 -6.91
CA LYS A 160 -14.29 3.47 -7.13
C LYS A 160 -15.02 4.08 -5.94
N TRP A 161 -14.76 3.60 -4.73
CA TRP A 161 -15.43 4.05 -3.51
C TRP A 161 -14.94 5.42 -3.03
N ARG A 162 -13.71 5.84 -3.36
CA ARG A 162 -13.21 7.21 -3.11
C ARG A 162 -13.94 8.24 -3.96
N HIS A 163 -14.15 7.98 -5.25
CA HIS A 163 -14.81 8.94 -6.14
C HIS A 163 -16.29 9.17 -5.79
N ARG A 164 -16.99 8.16 -5.25
CA ARG A 164 -18.39 8.30 -4.79
C ARG A 164 -18.55 9.29 -3.63
N LYS A 165 -17.56 9.39 -2.71
CA LYS A 165 -17.61 10.31 -1.56
C LYS A 165 -17.62 11.79 -1.95
N SER A 166 -17.25 12.13 -3.19
CA SER A 166 -17.18 13.53 -3.64
C SER A 166 -18.46 14.06 -4.30
N GLY A 167 -19.48 13.21 -4.53
CA GLY A 167 -20.69 13.55 -5.31
C GLY A 167 -22.04 13.33 -4.62
N ASP A 168 -22.17 12.35 -3.71
CA ASP A 168 -23.47 12.00 -3.10
C ASP A 168 -23.57 12.36 -1.61
N LYS A 169 -24.63 13.09 -1.25
CA LYS A 169 -24.95 13.55 0.11
C LYS A 169 -25.68 12.49 0.97
N GLU A 170 -25.77 11.25 0.53
CA GLU A 170 -26.30 10.15 1.36
C GLU A 170 -25.14 9.28 1.87
N ASN A 171 -24.67 9.66 3.06
CA ASN A 171 -23.54 9.03 3.74
C ASN A 171 -23.98 7.71 4.40
N ILE A 172 -23.97 6.61 3.63
CA ILE A 172 -24.06 5.23 4.16
C ILE A 172 -22.69 4.53 3.99
N ASN A 173 -21.60 5.31 4.11
CA ASN A 173 -20.24 4.90 3.75
C ASN A 173 -19.26 4.89 4.93
N ASP A 174 -19.76 4.97 6.17
CA ASP A 174 -18.94 5.02 7.38
C ASP A 174 -18.35 3.65 7.77
N ASP A 175 -18.87 2.53 7.25
CA ASP A 175 -18.46 1.19 7.70
C ASP A 175 -17.38 0.50 6.85
N LEU A 176 -17.00 1.07 5.69
CA LEU A 176 -16.00 0.44 4.81
C LEU A 176 -14.59 1.01 5.05
N VAL A 177 -13.78 0.26 5.79
CA VAL A 177 -12.38 0.61 6.09
C VAL A 177 -11.43 -0.17 5.18
N PHE A 178 -10.57 0.55 4.45
CA PHE A 178 -9.53 -0.04 3.62
C PHE A 178 -8.19 -0.10 4.35
N GLU A 179 -7.53 -1.25 4.33
CA GLU A 179 -6.23 -1.51 4.96
C GLU A 179 -5.06 -1.00 4.11
N THR A 180 -5.09 0.31 3.80
CA THR A 180 -4.15 0.95 2.86
C THR A 180 -2.67 0.77 3.18
N GLU A 181 -2.32 0.73 4.47
CA GLU A 181 -0.92 0.65 4.88
C GLU A 181 -0.35 -0.76 4.74
N LEU A 182 -1.18 -1.80 4.94
CA LEU A 182 -0.78 -3.20 4.71
C LEU A 182 -0.43 -3.45 3.24
N ILE A 183 -1.16 -2.83 2.32
CA ILE A 183 -0.94 -2.97 0.87
C ILE A 183 0.36 -2.30 0.41
N ARG A 184 0.75 -1.18 1.04
CA ARG A 184 1.96 -0.44 0.66
C ARG A 184 3.26 -1.23 0.85
N GLN A 185 3.26 -2.33 1.60
CA GLN A 185 4.47 -3.11 1.87
C GLN A 185 4.90 -4.03 0.71
N VAL A 186 3.98 -4.35 -0.22
CA VAL A 186 4.29 -5.17 -1.39
C VAL A 186 4.74 -4.24 -2.52
N GLU A 187 5.98 -3.75 -2.44
CA GLU A 187 6.53 -2.86 -3.46
C GLU A 187 6.99 -3.67 -4.67
N VAL A 188 6.16 -3.68 -5.72
CA VAL A 188 6.64 -3.96 -7.07
C VAL A 188 7.33 -2.70 -7.58
N ASN A 189 8.66 -2.74 -7.70
CA ASN A 189 9.48 -1.64 -8.21
C ASN A 189 9.37 -1.51 -9.74
N ILE A 190 9.51 -0.30 -10.27
CA ILE A 190 9.57 -0.02 -11.71
C ILE A 190 10.68 -0.84 -12.39
N ASP A 191 11.80 -1.09 -11.73
CA ASP A 191 12.89 -1.91 -12.25
C ASP A 191 12.45 -3.35 -12.57
N TYR A 192 11.56 -3.91 -11.75
CA TYR A 192 11.00 -5.24 -12.01
C TYR A 192 10.08 -5.22 -13.24
N ILE A 193 9.31 -4.15 -13.43
CA ILE A 193 8.48 -3.97 -14.62
C ILE A 193 9.37 -3.85 -15.86
N LEU A 194 10.43 -3.04 -15.81
CA LEU A 194 11.39 -2.91 -16.90
C LEU A 194 12.08 -4.23 -17.23
N LEU A 195 12.40 -5.06 -16.22
CA LEU A 195 12.90 -6.42 -16.43
C LEU A 195 11.89 -7.30 -17.17
N LEU A 196 10.60 -7.20 -16.85
CA LEU A 196 9.55 -7.93 -17.58
C LEU A 196 9.41 -7.41 -19.02
N VAL A 197 9.51 -6.10 -19.23
CA VAL A 197 9.51 -5.50 -20.57
C VAL A 197 10.71 -5.98 -21.38
N GLN A 198 11.91 -6.05 -20.78
CA GLN A 198 13.08 -6.62 -21.42
C GLN A 198 12.87 -8.08 -21.81
N LYS A 199 12.27 -8.90 -20.93
CA LYS A 199 11.93 -10.30 -21.27
C LYS A 199 10.93 -10.41 -22.42
N TYR A 200 9.97 -9.48 -22.49
CA TYR A 200 9.03 -9.41 -23.61
C TYR A 200 9.72 -9.03 -24.92
N HIS A 201 10.65 -8.07 -24.86
CA HIS A 201 11.51 -7.66 -25.97
C HIS A 201 12.41 -8.81 -26.46
N ASP A 202 13.12 -9.48 -25.54
CA ASP A 202 14.00 -10.63 -25.85
C ASP A 202 13.22 -11.79 -26.50
N GLY A 203 11.91 -11.89 -26.21
CA GLY A 203 10.96 -12.80 -26.84
C GLY A 203 10.40 -12.31 -28.18
N ASN A 204 11.04 -11.34 -28.84
CA ASN A 204 10.60 -10.68 -30.07
C ASN A 204 9.19 -10.08 -29.99
N CYS A 205 8.77 -9.61 -28.81
CA CYS A 205 7.44 -9.04 -28.57
C CYS A 205 6.28 -10.00 -28.93
N THR A 206 6.46 -11.32 -28.81
CA THR A 206 5.43 -12.30 -29.18
C THR A 206 4.67 -12.87 -27.98
N ASN A 207 5.32 -12.96 -26.82
CA ASN A 207 4.74 -13.59 -25.64
C ASN A 207 3.79 -12.65 -24.89
N LYS A 208 2.51 -12.71 -25.27
CA LYS A 208 1.44 -11.92 -24.65
C LYS A 208 1.21 -12.23 -23.16
N GLU A 209 1.66 -13.38 -22.66
CA GLU A 209 1.54 -13.70 -21.22
C GLU A 209 2.37 -12.73 -20.37
N ILE A 210 3.51 -12.26 -20.89
CA ILE A 210 4.35 -11.27 -20.19
C ILE A 210 3.62 -9.94 -20.07
N LEU A 211 2.88 -9.51 -21.10
CA LEU A 211 2.05 -8.31 -21.06
C LEU A 211 0.97 -8.41 -19.98
N VAL A 212 0.33 -9.58 -19.86
CA VAL A 212 -0.66 -9.84 -18.80
C VAL A 212 0.00 -9.78 -17.42
N SER A 213 1.19 -10.36 -17.26
CA SER A 213 1.96 -10.27 -16.00
C SER A 213 2.34 -8.83 -15.65
N ILE A 214 2.75 -8.02 -16.62
CA ILE A 214 3.08 -6.60 -16.41
C ILE A 214 1.82 -5.83 -15.96
N SER A 215 0.71 -5.98 -16.69
CA SER A 215 -0.54 -5.28 -16.36
C SER A 215 -1.04 -5.62 -14.95
N LYS A 216 -0.95 -6.90 -14.53
CA LYS A 216 -1.27 -7.34 -13.17
C LYS A 216 -0.31 -6.80 -12.10
N ALA A 217 0.99 -6.77 -12.41
CA ALA A 217 2.00 -6.23 -11.51
C ALA A 217 1.81 -4.72 -11.28
N ILE A 218 1.43 -3.98 -12.33
CA ILE A 218 1.05 -2.56 -12.23
C ILE A 218 -0.24 -2.41 -11.40
N GLY A 219 -1.27 -3.19 -11.71
CA GLY A 219 -2.57 -3.15 -11.02
C GLY A 219 -2.51 -3.53 -9.55
N SER A 220 -1.54 -4.34 -9.11
CA SER A 220 -1.38 -4.69 -7.70
C SER A 220 -0.58 -3.64 -6.90
N SER A 221 0.11 -2.69 -7.54
CA SER A 221 0.95 -1.71 -6.86
C SER A 221 0.33 -0.31 -6.84
N ILE A 222 0.19 0.27 -5.65
CA ILE A 222 -0.28 1.65 -5.48
C ILE A 222 0.62 2.65 -6.23
N GLN A 223 1.94 2.43 -6.21
CA GLN A 223 2.92 3.33 -6.83
C GLN A 223 2.95 3.21 -8.36
N LEU A 224 2.70 2.02 -8.92
CA LEU A 224 2.73 1.80 -10.36
C LEU A 224 1.39 2.14 -11.02
N ARG A 225 0.27 2.09 -10.31
CA ARG A 225 -1.04 2.49 -10.84
C ARG A 225 -1.06 3.92 -11.38
N SER A 226 -0.46 4.88 -10.67
CA SER A 226 -0.35 6.27 -11.16
C SER A 226 0.53 6.39 -12.42
N LYS A 227 1.34 5.37 -12.71
CA LYS A 227 2.22 5.27 -13.87
C LYS A 227 1.69 4.33 -14.95
N LYS A 228 0.50 3.76 -14.77
CA LYS A 228 -0.04 2.70 -15.63
C LYS A 228 -0.06 3.10 -17.10
N GLU A 229 -0.70 4.23 -17.39
CA GLU A 229 -0.82 4.73 -18.77
C GLU A 229 0.55 5.00 -19.40
N LEU A 230 1.47 5.60 -18.64
CA LEU A 230 2.84 5.87 -19.08
C LEU A 230 3.57 4.56 -19.46
N ILE A 231 3.46 3.53 -18.62
CA ILE A 231 4.08 2.23 -18.86
C ILE A 231 3.41 1.50 -20.03
N GLU A 232 2.08 1.50 -20.11
CA GLU A 232 1.33 0.86 -21.20
C GLU A 232 1.64 1.51 -22.56
N ASN A 233 1.72 2.85 -22.61
CA ASN A 233 2.11 3.58 -23.81
C ASN A 233 3.55 3.27 -24.23
N PHE A 234 4.48 3.20 -23.28
CA PHE A 234 5.85 2.79 -23.57
C PHE A 234 5.91 1.38 -24.14
N ILE A 235 5.25 0.41 -23.50
CA ILE A 235 5.20 -0.98 -23.97
C ILE A 235 4.64 -1.08 -25.39
N GLY A 236 3.62 -0.26 -25.71
CA GLY A 236 3.06 -0.17 -27.06
C GLY A 236 4.06 0.34 -28.11
N SER A 237 5.10 1.08 -27.69
CA SER A 237 6.16 1.59 -28.56
C SER A 237 7.37 0.65 -28.72
N VAL A 238 7.52 -0.35 -27.83
CA VAL A 238 8.66 -1.28 -27.82
C VAL A 238 8.59 -2.29 -28.97
N ASN A 239 9.70 -2.42 -29.71
CA ASN A 239 9.90 -3.39 -30.78
C ASN A 239 11.26 -4.10 -30.63
N ALA A 240 11.53 -5.11 -31.46
CA ALA A 240 12.74 -5.95 -31.36
C ALA A 240 14.08 -5.20 -31.47
N ASP A 241 14.10 -3.99 -32.03
CA ASP A 241 15.32 -3.17 -32.19
C ASP A 241 15.48 -2.11 -31.08
N THR A 242 14.55 -2.06 -30.13
CA THR A 242 14.51 -1.04 -29.07
C THR A 242 15.54 -1.34 -27.96
N ASP A 243 16.39 -0.37 -27.62
CA ASP A 243 17.13 -0.38 -26.36
C ASP A 243 16.18 0.04 -25.23
N VAL A 244 15.62 -0.93 -24.52
CA VAL A 244 14.52 -0.72 -23.57
C VAL A 244 14.88 0.31 -22.49
N GLU A 245 16.08 0.27 -21.91
CA GLU A 245 16.44 1.17 -20.81
C GLU A 245 16.61 2.61 -21.29
N LYS A 246 17.31 2.80 -22.42
CA LYS A 246 17.50 4.14 -22.99
C LYS A 246 16.19 4.70 -23.52
N SER A 247 15.43 3.89 -24.27
CA SER A 247 14.14 4.30 -24.82
C SER A 247 13.12 4.61 -23.73
N TRP A 248 13.16 3.93 -22.57
CA TRP A 248 12.33 4.29 -21.42
C TRP A 248 12.64 5.69 -20.91
N LYS A 249 13.91 6.01 -20.64
CA LYS A 249 14.32 7.35 -20.16
C LYS A 249 13.92 8.45 -21.15
N ASP A 250 14.23 8.24 -22.44
CA ASP A 250 13.89 9.19 -23.50
C ASP A 250 12.36 9.34 -23.66
N PHE A 251 11.61 8.25 -23.48
CA PHE A 251 10.14 8.26 -23.54
C PHE A 251 9.53 9.02 -22.36
N VAL A 252 9.95 8.71 -21.14
CA VAL A 252 9.47 9.38 -19.92
C VAL A 252 9.75 10.87 -19.98
N GLN A 253 10.96 11.27 -20.38
CA GLN A 253 11.31 12.68 -20.48
C GLN A 253 10.40 13.42 -21.48
N ARG A 254 10.22 12.87 -22.68
CA ARG A 254 9.36 13.47 -23.70
C ARG A 254 7.90 13.58 -23.24
N GLN A 255 7.34 12.49 -22.71
CA GLN A 255 5.95 12.48 -22.25
C GLN A 255 5.76 13.44 -21.07
N ARG A 256 6.74 13.55 -20.17
CA ARG A 256 6.71 14.50 -19.06
C ARG A 256 6.67 15.95 -19.55
N ASP A 257 7.45 16.28 -20.56
CA ASP A 257 7.49 17.63 -21.12
C ASP A 257 6.16 17.96 -21.85
N GLU A 258 5.64 17.02 -22.65
CA GLU A 258 4.36 17.14 -23.34
C GLU A 258 3.17 17.28 -22.36
N ASP A 259 3.08 16.43 -21.35
CA ASP A 259 2.01 16.48 -20.34
C ASP A 259 2.05 17.79 -19.54
N LEU A 260 3.26 18.31 -19.23
CA LEU A 260 3.40 19.56 -18.50
C LEU A 260 2.96 20.76 -19.36
N GLU A 261 3.34 20.75 -20.64
CA GLU A 261 2.92 21.77 -21.61
C GLU A 261 1.39 21.77 -21.75
N GLU A 262 0.75 20.60 -21.85
CA GLU A 262 -0.71 20.49 -21.89
C GLU A 262 -1.38 21.07 -20.63
N ILE A 263 -0.82 20.82 -19.44
CA ILE A 263 -1.35 21.41 -18.19
C ILE A 263 -1.18 22.93 -18.21
N ILE A 264 -0.02 23.43 -18.65
CA ILE A 264 0.27 24.87 -18.75
C ILE A 264 -0.71 25.54 -19.71
N GLU A 265 -0.95 24.96 -20.88
CA GLU A 265 -1.86 25.49 -21.90
C GLU A 265 -3.31 25.43 -21.44
N SER A 266 -3.78 24.27 -20.97
CA SER A 266 -5.18 24.05 -20.58
C SER A 266 -5.60 24.91 -19.37
N GLU A 267 -4.68 25.16 -18.43
CA GLU A 267 -4.95 25.98 -17.26
C GLU A 267 -4.52 27.45 -17.43
N HIS A 268 -3.89 27.80 -18.56
CA HIS A 268 -3.28 29.11 -18.81
C HIS A 268 -2.31 29.54 -17.70
N LEU A 269 -1.45 28.61 -17.29
CA LEU A 269 -0.42 28.87 -16.27
C LEU A 269 0.73 29.66 -16.87
N LYS A 270 1.54 30.26 -16.00
CA LYS A 270 2.77 30.91 -16.44
C LYS A 270 3.87 29.86 -16.64
N PRO A 271 4.42 29.67 -17.86
CA PRO A 271 5.26 28.51 -18.16
C PRO A 271 6.50 28.40 -17.27
N GLN A 272 7.33 29.45 -17.24
CA GLN A 272 8.62 29.44 -16.52
C GLN A 272 8.45 29.28 -15.01
N GLU A 273 7.41 29.88 -14.42
CA GLU A 273 7.12 29.73 -13.00
C GLU A 273 6.59 28.33 -12.69
N THR A 274 5.82 27.72 -13.61
CA THR A 274 5.27 26.38 -13.45
C THR A 274 6.36 25.32 -13.52
N GLU A 275 7.28 25.41 -14.48
CA GLU A 275 8.46 24.54 -14.57
C GLU A 275 9.27 24.56 -13.27
N LYS A 276 9.63 25.76 -12.78
CA LYS A 276 10.38 25.93 -11.52
C LYS A 276 9.63 25.39 -10.32
N PHE A 277 8.31 25.59 -10.27
CA PHE A 277 7.47 25.05 -9.21
C PHE A 277 7.52 23.51 -9.22
N ILE A 278 7.35 22.90 -10.38
CA ILE A 278 7.37 21.45 -10.53
C ILE A 278 8.74 20.85 -10.21
N GLU A 279 9.84 21.47 -10.66
CA GLU A 279 11.20 21.06 -10.27
C GLU A 279 11.41 21.10 -8.75
N SER A 280 10.85 22.11 -8.07
CA SER A 280 10.93 22.19 -6.61
C SER A 280 10.12 21.07 -5.94
N CYS A 281 8.94 20.74 -6.48
CA CYS A 281 8.11 19.64 -5.96
C CYS A 281 8.81 18.28 -6.10
N PHE A 282 9.44 18.00 -7.25
CA PHE A 282 10.23 16.77 -7.44
C PHE A 282 11.41 16.66 -6.48
N ARG A 283 12.14 17.75 -6.29
CA ARG A 283 13.26 17.81 -5.35
C ARG A 283 12.83 17.59 -3.90
N ASP A 284 11.70 18.17 -3.52
CA ASP A 284 11.16 18.10 -2.16
C ASP A 284 10.38 16.81 -1.90
N GLY A 285 10.03 16.05 -2.94
CA GLY A 285 9.25 14.82 -2.85
C GLY A 285 7.77 15.02 -2.54
N GLN A 286 7.24 16.23 -2.68
CA GLN A 286 5.82 16.52 -2.48
C GLN A 286 5.37 17.76 -3.24
N VAL A 287 4.10 17.78 -3.66
CA VAL A 287 3.48 18.99 -4.21
C VAL A 287 3.09 19.93 -3.08
N ARG A 288 3.68 21.13 -3.06
CA ARG A 288 3.36 22.15 -2.07
C ARG A 288 1.99 22.76 -2.35
N THR A 289 0.96 22.28 -1.66
CA THR A 289 -0.42 22.77 -1.77
C THR A 289 -0.71 23.98 -0.88
N THR A 290 0.15 24.22 0.11
CA THR A 290 0.03 25.32 1.07
C THR A 290 0.99 26.47 0.76
N GLY A 291 0.63 27.68 1.18
CA GLY A 291 1.41 28.90 0.93
C GLY A 291 1.08 29.59 -0.40
N THR A 292 2.01 30.46 -0.83
CA THR A 292 1.83 31.38 -1.97
C THR A 292 2.51 30.91 -3.25
N ASP A 293 3.16 29.74 -3.26
CA ASP A 293 3.94 29.30 -4.42
C ASP A 293 3.04 28.98 -5.63
N ILE A 294 1.90 28.34 -5.40
CA ILE A 294 0.87 28.16 -6.44
C ILE A 294 0.31 29.50 -6.94
N ASP A 295 0.24 30.52 -6.08
CA ASP A 295 -0.27 31.82 -6.50
C ASP A 295 0.67 32.53 -7.49
N LYS A 296 1.94 32.09 -7.61
CA LYS A 296 2.91 32.63 -8.58
C LYS A 296 2.66 32.10 -9.99
N ILE A 297 2.23 30.84 -10.11
CA ILE A 297 2.02 30.15 -11.40
C ILE A 297 0.66 30.44 -12.03
N LEU A 298 -0.32 30.87 -11.23
CA LEU A 298 -1.67 31.19 -11.70
C LEU A 298 -1.69 32.45 -12.59
N PRO A 299 -2.60 32.49 -13.58
CA PRO A 299 -2.82 33.69 -14.38
C PRO A 299 -3.41 34.84 -13.55
N PRO A 300 -3.36 36.09 -14.05
CA PRO A 300 -3.99 37.23 -13.41
C PRO A 300 -5.51 37.01 -13.26
N MET A 301 -5.99 36.95 -12.02
CA MET A 301 -7.40 36.73 -11.72
C MET A 301 -7.87 37.57 -10.54
N SER A 302 -9.16 37.91 -10.53
CA SER A 302 -9.81 38.58 -9.41
C SER A 302 -9.63 37.77 -8.12
N ARG A 303 -9.32 38.46 -7.02
CA ARG A 303 -9.26 37.86 -5.68
C ARG A 303 -10.66 37.69 -5.05
N PHE A 304 -11.68 38.22 -5.69
CA PHE A 304 -13.06 38.23 -5.21
C PHE A 304 -13.93 37.35 -6.12
N GLY A 305 -14.79 36.51 -5.53
CA GLY A 305 -15.81 35.75 -6.28
C GLY A 305 -15.63 34.23 -6.38
N GLY A 306 -14.80 33.58 -5.55
CA GLY A 306 -14.70 32.11 -5.47
C GLY A 306 -13.98 31.40 -6.63
N SER A 307 -14.05 31.95 -7.85
CA SER A 307 -13.44 31.39 -9.07
C SER A 307 -11.93 31.13 -8.95
N ARG A 308 -11.20 31.99 -8.22
CA ARG A 308 -9.76 31.80 -7.96
C ARG A 308 -9.48 30.57 -7.10
N GLN A 309 -10.35 30.27 -6.12
CA GLN A 309 -10.18 29.10 -5.26
C GLN A 309 -10.48 27.81 -6.03
N GLU A 310 -11.50 27.81 -6.87
CA GLU A 310 -11.84 26.68 -7.75
C GLU A 310 -10.71 26.38 -8.75
N LYS A 311 -10.20 27.42 -9.43
CA LYS A 311 -9.03 27.29 -10.32
C LYS A 311 -7.80 26.78 -9.57
N LYS A 312 -7.52 27.32 -8.38
CA LYS A 312 -6.39 26.85 -7.54
C LYS A 312 -6.54 25.37 -7.20
N LYS A 313 -7.75 24.92 -6.88
CA LYS A 313 -8.04 23.50 -6.59
C LYS A 313 -7.82 22.63 -7.83
N SER A 314 -8.37 23.01 -8.98
CA SER A 314 -8.17 22.29 -10.27
C SER A 314 -6.69 22.14 -10.62
N VAL A 315 -5.92 23.23 -10.52
CA VAL A 315 -4.48 23.23 -10.81
C VAL A 315 -3.71 22.34 -9.84
N ILE A 316 -4.05 22.37 -8.54
CA ILE A 316 -3.45 21.46 -7.55
C ILE A 316 -3.72 20.00 -7.93
N GLU A 317 -4.97 19.66 -8.24
CA GLU A 317 -5.35 18.29 -8.60
C GLU A 317 -4.58 17.80 -9.82
N LYS A 318 -4.49 18.62 -10.89
CA LYS A 318 -3.71 18.30 -12.10
C LYS A 318 -2.21 18.15 -11.83
N LEU A 319 -1.60 19.08 -11.12
CA LEU A 319 -0.16 19.03 -10.82
C LEU A 319 0.19 17.90 -9.84
N GLN A 320 -0.74 17.53 -8.96
CA GLN A 320 -0.58 16.38 -8.08
C GLN A 320 -0.65 15.06 -8.85
N ALA A 321 -1.60 14.92 -9.77
CA ALA A 321 -1.66 13.77 -10.67
C ALA A 321 -0.38 13.66 -11.54
N PHE A 322 0.08 14.78 -12.09
CA PHE A 322 1.34 14.86 -12.84
C PHE A 322 2.54 14.42 -11.97
N PHE A 323 2.63 14.93 -10.74
CA PHE A 323 3.69 14.55 -9.81
C PHE A 323 3.64 13.05 -9.49
N GLU A 324 2.47 12.49 -9.18
CA GLU A 324 2.32 11.06 -8.87
C GLU A 324 2.66 10.15 -10.06
N ARG A 325 2.42 10.61 -11.29
CA ARG A 325 2.77 9.93 -12.55
C ARG A 325 4.28 9.87 -12.80
N TYR A 326 5.03 10.92 -12.47
CA TYR A 326 6.45 11.02 -12.81
C TYR A 326 7.41 10.89 -11.62
N PHE A 327 6.92 10.92 -10.38
CA PHE A 327 7.79 10.85 -9.20
C PHE A 327 8.48 9.49 -9.09
N GLY A 328 9.80 9.53 -8.93
CA GLY A 328 10.67 8.36 -8.81
C GLY A 328 11.09 7.73 -10.15
N LEU A 329 10.83 8.39 -11.28
CA LEU A 329 11.26 7.97 -12.62
C LEU A 329 12.50 8.71 -13.13
#